data_AF-A0A369Y064-F1
#
_entry.id   AF-A0A369Y064-F1
#
_cell.length_a   1.000
_cell.length_b   1.000
_cell.length_c   1.000
_cell.angle_alpha   90.00
_cell.angle_beta   90.00
_cell.angle_gamma   90.00
#
_symmetry.space_group_name_H-M   'P 1'
#
loop_
_entity.id
_entity.type
_entity.pdbx_description
1 polymer ?
#
loop_
_entity_poly.entity_id
_entity_poly.type
_entity_poly.pdbx_seq_one_letter_code
_entity_poly.pdbx_strand_id
1 'polypeptide(L)'
;MTKTAPYISSKNTTQNLMREVGIALLPCMAVSIYFYGTAAVKILLSTVIFSFFTEIFWQNIKKERTHDGSGIIAGLILALSLPSTTPFYVAGIGGVIAISSKHILGGLGKNLFNPAILGRLFLMIVFPMYLYQVNNFDGTAGVSLYPIIKYGGLSEIIGDLGEPLFYRNLILGNRLGSIGESSIIAVFLGYVYLVCKKSIKWEGPVILLGTIYVLNSFVSPNPFLNMIIGGGLFASVFIVTDPVTSPYTRLGYGFYLVLMGIFIFGITEFTSQPTGITMGILGANLMVPIINRYTPNRVFAKSYPYLKLVKLILISSLFIMGGFYLVTYKNKEIIPKGINYTNLRKYFGSDVEFEDKIIEDGFIYYPLKRDEMDIGTYVVGDSKGYGKERIGFDLAVDTEHKIKGLTITHEKETWRLGDQISSSCWQNQWIGRDSSYKFNKEVDGFLGATYTSKNLHRTFKKILQTHERLFGKGYSDIDGSGGATDTYTDGTGGATDIDGTGGATD
;
A
#
# COMPACT_ATOMS: atom_id res chain seq x y z
N MET A 1 51.01 -29.40 -22.88
CA MET A 1 50.17 -28.87 -21.78
C MET A 1 50.14 -27.35 -21.89
N THR A 2 49.07 -26.78 -22.43
CA THR A 2 48.86 -25.32 -22.40
C THR A 2 48.62 -24.90 -20.96
N LYS A 3 49.61 -24.24 -20.34
CA LYS A 3 49.42 -23.57 -19.04
C LYS A 3 48.37 -22.47 -19.24
N THR A 4 47.15 -22.72 -18.81
CA THR A 4 46.17 -21.65 -18.63
C THR A 4 46.68 -20.70 -17.55
N ALA A 5 46.57 -19.40 -17.79
CA ALA A 5 46.97 -18.40 -16.80
C ALA A 5 46.24 -18.65 -15.47
N PRO A 6 46.89 -18.46 -14.31
CA PRO A 6 46.27 -18.70 -13.02
C PRO A 6 45.14 -17.69 -12.84
N TYR A 7 43.89 -18.16 -12.91
CA TYR A 7 42.75 -17.38 -12.45
C TYR A 7 42.94 -17.20 -10.94
N ILE A 8 43.07 -15.96 -10.48
CA ILE A 8 43.04 -15.64 -9.05
C ILE A 8 41.67 -16.10 -8.54
N SER A 9 41.61 -17.23 -7.85
CA SER A 9 40.35 -17.69 -7.27
C SER A 9 39.99 -16.75 -6.12
N SER A 10 38.90 -16.02 -6.28
CA SER A 10 38.32 -15.27 -5.18
C SER A 10 37.76 -16.28 -4.18
N LYS A 11 38.05 -16.10 -2.88
CA LYS A 11 37.48 -16.94 -1.81
C LYS A 11 35.95 -16.79 -1.66
N ASN A 12 35.35 -15.79 -2.32
CA ASN A 12 33.92 -15.53 -2.29
C ASN A 12 33.22 -16.31 -3.40
N THR A 13 32.56 -17.40 -3.02
CA THR A 13 31.69 -18.18 -3.89
C THR A 13 30.25 -17.69 -3.79
N THR A 14 29.45 -17.93 -4.83
CA THR A 14 28.00 -17.67 -4.81
C THR A 14 27.33 -18.36 -3.62
N GLN A 15 27.76 -19.58 -3.28
CA GLN A 15 27.21 -20.34 -2.16
C GLN A 15 27.47 -19.65 -0.81
N ASN A 16 28.66 -19.07 -0.63
CA ASN A 16 28.97 -18.28 0.58
C ASN A 16 28.08 -17.03 0.67
N LEU A 17 27.90 -16.32 -0.45
CA LEU A 17 27.01 -15.16 -0.50
C LEU A 17 25.57 -15.54 -0.16
N MET A 18 25.03 -16.62 -0.75
CA MET A 18 23.67 -17.10 -0.46
C MET A 18 23.51 -17.54 1.00
N ARG A 19 24.53 -18.17 1.59
CA ARG A 19 24.55 -18.52 3.00
C ARG A 19 24.53 -17.29 3.90
N GLU A 20 25.30 -16.26 3.58
CA GLU A 20 25.33 -15.00 4.33
C GLU A 20 23.98 -14.27 4.28
N VAL A 21 23.33 -14.23 3.12
CA VAL A 21 21.96 -13.71 2.99
C VAL A 21 20.97 -14.54 3.82
N GLY A 22 21.07 -15.87 3.78
CA GLY A 22 20.23 -16.75 4.59
C GLY A 22 20.38 -16.50 6.09
N ILE A 23 21.60 -16.30 6.58
CA ILE A 23 21.87 -15.95 7.98
C ILE A 23 21.29 -14.57 8.32
N ALA A 24 21.45 -13.60 7.42
CA ALA A 24 20.94 -12.24 7.62
C ALA A 24 19.41 -12.17 7.68
N LEU A 25 18.69 -13.14 7.10
CA LEU A 25 17.23 -13.23 7.16
C LEU A 25 16.72 -13.85 8.47
N LEU A 26 17.57 -14.53 9.25
CA LEU A 26 17.15 -15.21 10.49
C LEU A 26 16.47 -14.29 11.52
N PRO A 27 16.94 -13.06 11.78
CA PRO A 27 16.24 -12.15 12.69
C PRO A 27 14.82 -11.83 12.21
N CYS A 28 14.64 -11.58 10.91
CA CYS A 28 13.32 -11.32 10.31
C CYS A 28 12.41 -12.54 10.42
N MET A 29 12.95 -13.74 10.19
CA MET A 29 12.21 -15.00 10.35
C MET A 29 11.78 -15.23 11.80
N ALA A 30 12.69 -15.01 12.75
CA ALA A 30 12.41 -15.20 14.17
C ALA A 30 11.29 -14.26 14.65
N VAL A 31 11.36 -12.98 14.28
CA VAL A 31 10.31 -12.00 14.59
C VAL A 31 8.98 -12.35 13.90
N SER A 32 9.04 -12.77 12.63
CA SER A 32 7.84 -13.20 11.89
C SER A 32 7.14 -14.38 12.57
N ILE A 33 7.91 -15.38 13.01
CA ILE A 33 7.38 -16.56 13.70
C ILE A 33 6.84 -16.18 15.09
N TYR A 34 7.53 -15.29 15.81
CA TYR A 34 7.09 -14.83 17.12
C TYR A 34 5.73 -14.12 17.07
N PHE A 35 5.53 -13.18 16.14
CA PHE A 35 4.28 -12.40 16.07
C PHE A 35 3.16 -13.08 15.28
N TYR A 36 3.46 -13.79 14.20
CA TYR A 36 2.43 -14.40 13.34
C TYR A 36 2.28 -15.92 13.52
N GLY A 37 3.07 -16.53 14.41
CA GLY A 37 2.94 -17.91 14.83
C GLY A 37 2.94 -18.92 13.68
N THR A 38 1.94 -19.81 13.69
CA THR A 38 1.83 -20.90 12.72
C THR A 38 1.60 -20.43 11.29
N ALA A 39 1.02 -19.24 11.07
CA ALA A 39 0.79 -18.71 9.74
C ALA A 39 2.10 -18.40 9.02
N ALA A 40 3.04 -17.71 9.70
CA ALA A 40 4.37 -17.45 9.16
C ALA A 40 5.13 -18.74 8.86
N VAL A 41 5.09 -19.73 9.76
CA VAL A 41 5.75 -21.03 9.56
C VAL A 41 5.22 -21.73 8.30
N LYS A 42 3.90 -21.77 8.11
CA LYS A 42 3.29 -22.40 6.93
C LYS A 42 3.72 -21.73 5.62
N ILE A 43 3.76 -20.40 5.58
CA ILE A 43 4.19 -19.63 4.40
C ILE A 43 5.69 -19.86 4.11
N LEU A 44 6.54 -19.78 5.13
CA LEU A 44 7.99 -20.00 5.02
C LEU A 44 8.30 -21.42 4.53
N LEU A 45 7.71 -22.44 5.15
CA LEU A 45 7.94 -23.83 4.75
C LEU A 45 7.42 -24.09 3.34
N SER A 46 6.22 -23.62 3.01
CA SER A 46 5.64 -23.87 1.67
C SER A 46 6.50 -23.26 0.57
N THR A 47 6.81 -21.97 0.65
CA THR A 47 7.65 -21.30 -0.37
C THR A 47 9.01 -21.96 -0.53
N VAL A 48 9.68 -22.32 0.57
CA VAL A 48 11.00 -22.99 0.54
C VAL A 48 10.90 -24.36 -0.11
N ILE A 49 9.92 -25.18 0.29
CA ILE A 49 9.71 -26.52 -0.26
C ILE A 49 9.45 -26.45 -1.76
N PHE A 50 8.48 -25.64 -2.18
CA PHE A 50 8.13 -25.52 -3.60
C PHE A 50 9.27 -24.92 -4.43
N SER A 51 9.99 -23.92 -3.91
CA SER A 51 11.14 -23.33 -4.61
C SER A 51 12.29 -24.33 -4.75
N PHE A 52 12.58 -25.10 -3.70
CA PHE A 52 13.61 -26.13 -3.72
C PHE A 52 13.31 -27.24 -4.73
N PHE A 53 12.10 -27.79 -4.71
CA PHE A 53 11.71 -28.83 -5.67
C PHE A 53 11.64 -28.32 -7.11
N THR A 54 11.19 -27.08 -7.31
CA THR A 54 11.19 -26.45 -8.65
C THR A 54 12.60 -26.26 -9.19
N GLU A 55 13.56 -25.88 -8.32
CA GLU A 55 14.96 -25.75 -8.68
C GLU A 55 15.53 -27.11 -9.12
N ILE A 56 15.30 -28.17 -8.34
CA ILE A 56 15.74 -29.54 -8.70
C ILE A 56 15.12 -30.00 -10.02
N PHE A 57 13.83 -29.74 -10.21
CA PHE A 57 13.12 -30.11 -11.43
C PHE A 57 13.76 -29.48 -12.68
N TRP A 58 14.02 -28.18 -12.66
CA TRP A 58 14.66 -27.48 -13.78
C TRP A 58 16.12 -27.90 -13.99
N GLN A 59 16.86 -28.12 -12.90
CA GLN A 59 18.24 -28.60 -12.95
C GLN A 59 18.34 -29.98 -13.62
N ASN A 60 17.39 -30.88 -13.35
CA ASN A 60 17.32 -32.18 -14.00
C ASN A 60 16.99 -32.06 -15.50
N ILE A 61 16.07 -31.17 -15.89
CA ILE A 61 15.72 -30.94 -17.30
C ILE A 61 16.93 -30.39 -18.07
N LYS A 62 17.65 -29.44 -17.50
CA LYS A 62 18.81 -28.79 -18.14
C LYS A 62 20.10 -29.57 -18.01
N LYS A 63 20.12 -30.64 -17.19
CA LYS A 63 21.33 -31.40 -16.82
C LYS A 63 22.43 -30.52 -16.22
N GLU A 64 22.04 -29.48 -15.50
CA GLU A 64 22.94 -28.56 -14.79
C GLU A 64 22.76 -28.76 -13.27
N ARG A 65 23.78 -29.24 -12.55
CA ARG A 65 23.73 -29.43 -11.09
C ARG A 65 24.47 -28.31 -10.39
N THR A 66 23.78 -27.21 -10.13
CA THR A 66 24.31 -26.09 -9.34
C THR A 66 23.64 -26.07 -7.97
N HIS A 67 24.30 -26.61 -6.95
CA HIS A 67 23.81 -26.58 -5.56
C HIS A 67 24.22 -25.28 -4.86
N ASP A 68 23.79 -24.14 -5.41
CA ASP A 68 24.20 -22.80 -4.95
C ASP A 68 23.32 -22.23 -3.82
N GLY A 69 22.19 -22.87 -3.50
CA GLY A 69 21.25 -22.44 -2.46
C GLY A 69 20.34 -21.28 -2.86
N SER A 70 20.46 -20.75 -4.08
CA SER A 70 19.74 -19.56 -4.53
C SER A 70 18.22 -19.76 -4.59
N GLY A 71 17.75 -20.98 -4.92
CA GLY A 71 16.33 -21.29 -4.93
C GLY A 71 15.69 -21.20 -3.54
N ILE A 72 16.40 -21.65 -2.51
CA ILE A 72 15.95 -21.55 -1.12
C ILE A 72 15.89 -20.08 -0.68
N ILE A 73 16.93 -19.30 -0.98
CA ILE A 73 16.98 -17.87 -0.62
C ILE A 73 15.88 -17.08 -1.34
N ALA A 74 15.64 -17.33 -2.64
CA ALA A 74 14.54 -16.70 -3.36
C ALA A 74 13.17 -17.07 -2.77
N GLY A 75 12.97 -18.33 -2.37
CA GLY A 75 11.77 -18.77 -1.66
C GLY A 75 11.57 -18.06 -0.32
N LEU A 76 12.64 -17.93 0.48
CA LEU A 76 12.60 -17.22 1.77
C LEU A 76 12.28 -15.73 1.60
N ILE A 77 12.94 -15.05 0.65
CA ILE A 77 12.68 -13.63 0.36
C ILE A 77 11.23 -13.45 -0.11
N LEU A 78 10.72 -14.35 -0.96
CA LEU A 78 9.32 -14.34 -1.38
C LEU A 78 8.39 -14.51 -0.17
N ALA A 79 8.58 -15.52 0.67
CA ALA A 79 7.74 -15.73 1.87
C ALA A 79 7.72 -14.51 2.78
N LEU A 80 8.89 -13.96 3.08
CA LEU A 80 9.03 -12.79 3.94
C LEU A 80 8.42 -11.54 3.30
N SER A 81 8.33 -11.48 1.97
CA SER A 81 7.59 -10.43 1.30
C SER A 81 6.07 -10.59 1.38
N LEU A 82 5.51 -11.76 1.72
CA LEU A 82 4.06 -12.00 1.70
C LEU A 82 3.37 -11.62 3.04
N PRO A 83 2.09 -11.21 3.00
CA PRO A 83 1.28 -11.05 4.21
C PRO A 83 1.05 -12.37 4.95
N SER A 84 0.90 -12.32 6.28
CA SER A 84 0.61 -13.50 7.12
C SER A 84 -0.74 -14.15 6.83
N THR A 85 -1.66 -13.44 6.18
CA THR A 85 -2.97 -13.96 5.73
C THR A 85 -2.88 -14.81 4.47
N THR A 86 -1.75 -14.81 3.76
CA THR A 86 -1.63 -15.55 2.50
C THR A 86 -1.72 -17.06 2.74
N PRO A 87 -2.66 -17.78 2.10
CA PRO A 87 -2.73 -19.22 2.23
C PRO A 87 -1.44 -19.88 1.77
N PHE A 88 -0.97 -20.89 2.51
CA PHE A 88 0.32 -21.51 2.26
C PHE A 88 0.46 -22.07 0.84
N TYR A 89 -0.59 -22.66 0.27
CA TYR A 89 -0.57 -23.18 -1.10
C TYR A 89 -0.40 -22.07 -2.15
N VAL A 90 -0.97 -20.88 -1.93
CA VAL A 90 -0.78 -19.71 -2.80
C VAL A 90 0.67 -19.24 -2.73
N ALA A 91 1.24 -19.20 -1.53
CA ALA A 91 2.65 -18.87 -1.34
C ALA A 91 3.56 -19.88 -2.07
N GLY A 92 3.25 -21.18 -1.99
CA GLY A 92 3.93 -22.25 -2.73
C GLY A 92 3.93 -22.05 -4.25
N ILE A 93 2.77 -21.69 -4.84
CA ILE A 93 2.66 -21.36 -6.27
C ILE A 93 3.60 -20.19 -6.63
N GLY A 94 3.67 -19.16 -5.78
CA GLY A 94 4.60 -18.05 -5.98
C GLY A 94 6.06 -18.52 -6.02
N GLY A 95 6.43 -19.50 -5.18
CA GLY A 95 7.76 -20.11 -5.18
C GLY A 95 8.07 -20.84 -6.50
N VAL A 96 7.11 -21.58 -7.04
CA VAL A 96 7.24 -22.24 -8.35
C VAL A 96 7.49 -21.22 -9.45
N ILE A 97 6.70 -20.14 -9.49
CA ILE A 97 6.83 -19.09 -10.51
C ILE A 97 8.15 -18.33 -10.36
N ALA A 98 8.54 -18.02 -9.12
CA ALA A 98 9.81 -17.37 -8.83
C ALA A 98 10.98 -18.16 -9.45
N ILE A 99 11.10 -19.44 -9.12
CA ILE A 99 12.22 -20.26 -9.61
C ILE A 99 12.12 -20.58 -11.09
N SER A 100 10.92 -20.80 -11.62
CA SER A 100 10.72 -21.01 -13.04
C SER A 100 11.16 -19.81 -13.86
N SER A 101 10.91 -18.58 -13.38
CA SER A 101 11.33 -17.37 -14.08
C SER A 101 12.85 -17.23 -14.21
N LYS A 102 13.59 -17.67 -13.18
CA LYS A 102 15.06 -17.77 -13.21
C LYS A 102 15.51 -18.77 -14.27
N HIS A 103 14.91 -19.95 -14.27
CA HIS A 103 15.36 -21.02 -15.17
C HIS A 103 14.96 -20.79 -16.62
N ILE A 104 13.79 -20.22 -16.91
CA ILE A 104 13.38 -19.90 -18.28
C ILE A 104 14.42 -18.99 -18.96
N LEU A 105 15.04 -18.07 -18.22
CA LEU A 105 16.05 -17.13 -18.72
C LEU A 105 17.49 -17.67 -18.71
N GLY A 106 17.69 -18.93 -18.31
CA GLY A 106 19.00 -19.58 -18.38
C GLY A 106 19.69 -19.82 -17.04
N GLY A 107 19.01 -19.62 -15.92
CA GLY A 107 19.53 -19.95 -14.58
C GLY A 107 20.32 -18.81 -13.94
N LEU A 108 21.03 -19.13 -12.85
CA LEU A 108 21.70 -18.11 -12.04
C LEU A 108 22.75 -17.32 -12.85
N GLY A 109 22.73 -15.99 -12.73
CA GLY A 109 23.60 -15.09 -13.50
C GLY A 109 23.04 -14.64 -14.85
N LYS A 110 21.92 -15.23 -15.32
CA LYS A 110 21.23 -14.84 -16.56
C LYS A 110 19.82 -14.28 -16.34
N ASN A 111 19.44 -14.10 -15.07
CA ASN A 111 18.10 -13.63 -14.71
C ASN A 111 17.97 -12.14 -15.01
N LEU A 112 17.00 -11.79 -15.86
CA LEU A 112 16.64 -10.39 -16.11
C LEU A 112 15.97 -9.75 -14.88
N PHE A 113 15.18 -10.54 -14.16
CA PHE A 113 14.37 -10.10 -13.03
C PHE A 113 14.80 -10.78 -11.74
N ASN A 114 14.57 -10.10 -10.60
CA ASN A 114 14.70 -10.74 -9.30
C ASN A 114 13.62 -11.84 -9.20
N PRO A 115 14.00 -13.13 -9.07
CA PRO A 115 13.06 -14.24 -9.12
C PRO A 115 11.96 -14.16 -8.05
N ALA A 116 12.33 -13.80 -6.82
CA ALA A 116 11.38 -13.69 -5.70
C ALA A 116 10.32 -12.62 -5.98
N ILE A 117 10.73 -11.46 -6.51
CA ILE A 117 9.83 -10.35 -6.82
C ILE A 117 8.93 -10.65 -8.01
N LEU A 118 9.41 -11.41 -8.99
CA LEU A 118 8.56 -11.85 -10.09
C LEU A 118 7.50 -12.85 -9.60
N GLY A 119 7.85 -13.77 -8.70
CA GLY A 119 6.89 -14.64 -8.02
C GLY A 119 5.84 -13.85 -7.24
N ARG A 120 6.28 -12.81 -6.51
CA ARG A 120 5.38 -11.89 -5.81
C ARG A 120 4.45 -11.15 -6.77
N LEU A 121 4.96 -10.62 -7.88
CA LEU A 121 4.16 -9.92 -8.89
C LEU A 121 3.07 -10.83 -9.46
N PHE A 122 3.42 -12.08 -9.78
CA PHE A 122 2.45 -13.05 -10.25
C PHE A 122 1.32 -13.26 -9.23
N LEU A 123 1.65 -13.42 -7.95
CA LEU A 123 0.64 -13.56 -6.91
C LEU A 123 -0.23 -12.29 -6.75
N MET A 124 0.35 -11.10 -6.92
CA MET A 124 -0.41 -9.84 -6.86
C MET A 124 -1.43 -9.72 -8.00
N ILE A 125 -1.10 -10.25 -9.18
CA ILE A 125 -1.97 -10.19 -10.36
C ILE A 125 -3.04 -11.28 -10.31
N VAL A 126 -2.64 -12.52 -10.00
CA VAL A 126 -3.51 -13.70 -10.08
C VAL A 126 -4.33 -13.89 -8.80
N PHE A 127 -3.76 -13.55 -7.65
CA PHE A 127 -4.35 -13.77 -6.33
C PHE A 127 -4.43 -12.48 -5.49
N PRO A 128 -4.92 -11.35 -6.03
CA PRO A 128 -4.94 -10.06 -5.34
C PRO A 128 -5.70 -10.12 -4.02
N MET A 129 -6.79 -10.90 -3.98
CA MET A 129 -7.63 -11.06 -2.79
C MET A 129 -6.86 -11.57 -1.56
N TYR A 130 -5.81 -12.38 -1.72
CA TYR A 130 -5.04 -12.92 -0.60
C TYR A 130 -3.89 -12.00 -0.17
N LEU A 131 -3.40 -11.16 -1.08
CA LEU A 131 -2.29 -10.23 -0.81
C LEU A 131 -2.76 -8.88 -0.26
N TYR A 132 -4.03 -8.52 -0.50
CA TYR A 132 -4.62 -7.25 -0.08
C TYR A 132 -5.76 -7.41 0.96
N GLN A 133 -5.89 -8.58 1.56
CA GLN A 133 -7.05 -8.96 2.37
C GLN A 133 -7.09 -8.27 3.76
N VAL A 134 -8.00 -7.33 3.97
CA VAL A 134 -8.20 -6.66 5.27
C VAL A 134 -8.97 -7.57 6.25
N ASN A 135 -8.26 -8.38 7.04
CA ASN A 135 -8.84 -9.03 8.20
C ASN A 135 -8.63 -8.13 9.43
N ASN A 136 -9.72 -7.96 10.16
CA ASN A 136 -10.02 -7.11 11.33
C ASN A 136 -8.92 -6.18 11.89
N PHE A 137 -9.33 -4.95 12.25
CA PHE A 137 -8.51 -3.97 13.00
C PHE A 137 -8.20 -4.41 14.45
N ASP A 138 -8.25 -5.71 14.76
CA ASP A 138 -7.92 -6.28 16.07
C ASP A 138 -6.40 -6.56 16.18
N GLY A 139 -5.57 -5.81 15.46
CA GLY A 139 -4.12 -6.01 15.40
C GLY A 139 -3.67 -7.33 14.76
N THR A 140 -4.60 -8.13 14.21
CA THR A 140 -4.33 -9.47 13.71
C THR A 140 -4.52 -9.55 12.19
N ALA A 141 -3.41 -9.31 11.48
CA ALA A 141 -3.12 -9.68 10.09
C ALA A 141 -4.07 -9.19 8.97
N GLY A 142 -3.54 -8.46 7.97
CA GLY A 142 -4.25 -8.37 6.68
C GLY A 142 -3.83 -7.30 5.68
N VAL A 143 -3.28 -6.16 6.09
CA VAL A 143 -2.98 -5.06 5.13
C VAL A 143 -1.53 -4.64 5.27
N SER A 144 -0.89 -4.23 4.17
CA SER A 144 0.22 -3.27 4.32
C SER A 144 -0.34 -2.04 5.03
N LEU A 145 0.32 -1.58 6.09
CA LEU A 145 -0.08 -0.38 6.83
C LEU A 145 -0.08 0.88 5.93
N TYR A 146 0.52 0.81 4.74
CA TYR A 146 0.64 1.91 3.79
C TYR A 146 -0.70 2.41 3.19
N PRO A 147 -1.57 1.57 2.60
CA PRO A 147 -2.92 1.96 2.21
C PRO A 147 -3.71 2.70 3.28
N ILE A 148 -3.64 2.23 4.52
CA ILE A 148 -4.43 2.81 5.61
C ILE A 148 -3.95 4.24 5.88
N ILE A 149 -2.63 4.47 5.90
CA ILE A 149 -2.06 5.82 6.04
C ILE A 149 -2.36 6.69 4.82
N LYS A 150 -2.27 6.13 3.61
CA LYS A 150 -2.50 6.86 2.36
C LYS A 150 -3.95 7.34 2.22
N TYR A 151 -4.93 6.52 2.62
CA TYR A 151 -6.35 6.78 2.37
C TYR A 151 -7.15 7.20 3.63
N GLY A 152 -6.85 6.61 4.79
CA GLY A 152 -7.48 6.93 6.08
C GLY A 152 -6.82 8.10 6.81
N GLY A 153 -5.55 8.36 6.52
CA GLY A 153 -4.77 9.37 7.24
C GLY A 153 -4.16 8.81 8.52
N LEU A 154 -2.98 9.31 8.87
CA LEU A 154 -2.20 8.82 10.00
C LEU A 154 -2.93 8.99 11.35
N SER A 155 -3.74 10.05 11.49
CA SER A 155 -4.50 10.37 12.70
C SER A 155 -5.57 9.33 13.04
N GLU A 156 -6.11 8.60 12.05
CA GLU A 156 -7.13 7.56 12.30
C GLU A 156 -6.51 6.32 12.98
N ILE A 157 -5.26 6.00 12.64
CA ILE A 157 -4.53 4.86 13.22
C ILE A 157 -3.99 5.22 14.60
N ILE A 158 -3.50 6.45 14.73
CA ILE A 158 -2.89 6.96 15.95
C ILE A 158 -3.95 7.29 17.00
N GLY A 159 -5.14 7.74 16.60
CA GLY A 159 -6.26 8.00 17.52
C GLY A 159 -6.71 6.75 18.29
N ASP A 160 -6.68 5.58 17.66
CA ASP A 160 -7.10 4.32 18.29
C ASP A 160 -5.97 3.64 19.11
N LEU A 161 -4.69 3.88 18.79
CA LEU A 161 -3.53 3.19 19.40
C LEU A 161 -2.66 4.07 20.32
N GLY A 162 -2.65 5.38 20.12
CA GLY A 162 -1.69 6.33 20.70
C GLY A 162 -0.34 6.38 19.97
N GLU A 163 0.23 7.58 19.80
CA GLU A 163 1.53 7.84 19.14
C GLU A 163 2.66 6.93 19.66
N PRO A 164 2.90 6.77 20.99
CA PRO A 164 4.05 6.02 21.49
C PRO A 164 3.97 4.52 21.18
N LEU A 165 2.76 3.96 21.24
CA LEU A 165 2.54 2.54 20.99
C LEU A 165 2.70 2.21 19.50
N PHE A 166 2.25 3.11 18.62
CA PHE A 166 2.39 2.96 17.18
C PHE A 166 3.87 2.85 16.75
N TYR A 167 4.72 3.79 17.16
CA TYR A 167 6.14 3.73 16.84
C TYR A 167 6.85 2.54 17.50
N ARG A 168 6.45 2.17 18.73
CA ARG A 168 6.99 0.99 19.39
C ARG A 168 6.71 -0.28 18.60
N ASN A 169 5.49 -0.46 18.10
CA ASN A 169 5.10 -1.61 17.29
C ASN A 169 5.80 -1.60 15.91
N LEU A 170 6.07 -0.41 15.35
CA LEU A 170 6.85 -0.24 14.14
C LEU A 170 8.30 -0.74 14.30
N ILE A 171 8.91 -0.47 15.46
CA ILE A 171 10.31 -0.77 15.75
C ILE A 171 10.49 -2.22 16.20
N LEU A 172 9.74 -2.65 17.22
CA LEU A 172 9.90 -3.96 17.87
C LEU A 172 9.19 -5.09 17.11
N GLY A 173 8.12 -4.77 16.38
CA GLY A 173 7.26 -5.74 15.72
C GLY A 173 5.85 -5.76 16.28
N ASN A 174 4.97 -6.49 15.59
CA ASN A 174 3.50 -6.45 15.69
C ASN A 174 2.83 -5.31 14.89
N ARG A 175 3.08 -5.30 13.57
CA ARG A 175 2.43 -4.35 12.65
C ARG A 175 1.77 -5.06 11.48
N LEU A 176 0.83 -4.36 10.85
CA LEU A 176 0.14 -4.80 9.64
C LEU A 176 1.11 -4.73 8.45
N GLY A 177 1.25 -5.84 7.72
CA GLY A 177 2.00 -5.88 6.47
C GLY A 177 2.57 -7.25 6.13
N SER A 178 3.61 -7.24 5.31
CA SER A 178 4.37 -8.44 4.97
C SER A 178 5.18 -8.93 6.17
N ILE A 179 5.26 -10.25 6.36
CA ILE A 179 5.82 -10.83 7.59
C ILE A 179 7.30 -10.42 7.82
N GLY A 180 8.09 -10.30 6.76
CA GLY A 180 9.49 -9.88 6.80
C GLY A 180 9.71 -8.39 7.08
N GLU A 181 8.65 -7.58 6.99
CA GLU A 181 8.69 -6.16 7.30
C GLU A 181 8.27 -5.89 8.75
N SER A 182 7.94 -6.93 9.53
CA SER A 182 7.39 -6.79 10.87
C SER A 182 8.20 -5.90 11.81
N SER A 183 9.52 -6.03 11.84
CA SER A 183 10.39 -5.23 12.72
C SER A 183 11.50 -4.51 11.94
N ILE A 184 11.63 -3.20 12.18
CA ILE A 184 12.75 -2.40 11.69
C ILE A 184 14.08 -2.92 12.24
N ILE A 185 14.12 -3.26 13.54
CA ILE A 185 15.34 -3.76 14.18
C ILE A 185 15.79 -5.08 13.54
N ALA A 186 14.87 -5.99 13.27
CA ALA A 186 15.21 -7.27 12.64
C ALA A 186 15.85 -7.07 11.25
N VAL A 187 15.28 -6.20 10.43
CA VAL A 187 15.83 -5.87 9.11
C VAL A 187 17.17 -5.15 9.24
N PHE A 188 17.29 -4.23 10.19
CA PHE A 188 18.52 -3.48 10.45
C PHE A 188 19.67 -4.39 10.92
N LEU A 189 19.40 -5.37 11.78
CA LEU A 189 20.39 -6.37 12.20
C LEU A 189 20.90 -7.18 11.01
N GLY A 190 19.99 -7.60 10.11
CA GLY A 190 20.37 -8.26 8.86
C GLY A 190 21.23 -7.37 7.95
N TYR A 191 20.87 -6.08 7.83
CA TYR A 191 21.66 -5.10 7.09
C TYR A 191 23.08 -4.95 7.65
N VAL A 192 23.22 -4.70 8.96
CA VAL A 192 24.51 -4.56 9.64
C VAL A 192 25.37 -5.81 9.42
N TYR A 193 24.78 -7.00 9.56
CA TYR A 193 25.48 -8.25 9.31
C TYR A 193 26.06 -8.33 7.88
N LEU A 194 25.24 -8.04 6.87
CA LEU A 194 25.66 -8.12 5.46
C LEU A 194 26.72 -7.06 5.10
N VAL A 195 26.64 -5.86 5.68
CA VAL A 195 27.65 -4.80 5.50
C VAL A 195 28.95 -5.18 6.19
N CYS A 196 28.91 -5.70 7.42
CA CYS A 196 30.09 -6.17 8.15
C CYS A 196 30.82 -7.32 7.43
N LYS A 197 30.05 -8.22 6.79
CA LYS A 197 30.60 -9.29 5.95
C LYS A 197 31.11 -8.82 4.59
N LYS A 198 30.85 -7.56 4.21
CA LYS A 198 31.16 -6.97 2.90
C LYS A 198 30.52 -7.75 1.74
N SER A 199 29.40 -8.42 2.02
CA SER A 199 28.63 -9.20 1.05
C SER A 199 27.79 -8.28 0.17
N ILE A 200 27.30 -7.18 0.75
CA ILE A 200 26.54 -6.14 0.06
C ILE A 200 27.25 -4.80 0.12
N LYS A 201 26.99 -3.96 -0.88
CA LYS A 201 27.40 -2.56 -0.93
C LYS A 201 26.44 -1.72 -0.09
N TRP A 202 26.97 -0.89 0.80
CA TRP A 202 26.15 0.00 1.65
C TRP A 202 25.38 1.03 0.81
N GLU A 203 25.89 1.37 -0.38
CA GLU A 203 25.27 2.32 -1.30
C GLU A 203 23.88 1.89 -1.75
N GLY A 204 23.61 0.58 -1.84
CA GLY A 204 22.34 0.03 -2.31
C GLY A 204 21.14 0.52 -1.48
N PRO A 205 21.07 0.15 -0.19
CA PRO A 205 19.97 0.57 0.67
C PRO A 205 19.89 2.09 0.85
N VAL A 206 21.03 2.77 1.03
CA VAL A 206 21.07 4.20 1.33
C VAL A 206 20.56 5.06 0.18
N ILE A 207 20.99 4.80 -1.06
CA ILE A 207 20.56 5.60 -2.23
C ILE A 207 19.08 5.38 -2.52
N LEU A 208 18.60 4.14 -2.43
CA LEU A 208 17.19 3.83 -2.68
C LEU A 208 16.27 4.49 -1.65
N LEU A 209 16.55 4.29 -0.36
CA LEU A 209 15.77 4.86 0.73
C LEU A 209 15.84 6.39 0.70
N GLY A 210 17.03 6.96 0.47
CA GLY A 210 17.21 8.40 0.31
C GLY A 210 16.39 8.98 -0.84
N THR A 211 16.34 8.29 -1.98
CA THR A 211 15.50 8.72 -3.13
C THR A 211 14.02 8.70 -2.77
N ILE A 212 13.53 7.62 -2.14
CA ILE A 212 12.13 7.51 -1.72
C ILE A 212 11.78 8.60 -0.70
N TYR A 213 12.66 8.86 0.26
CA TYR A 213 12.48 9.92 1.26
C TYR A 213 12.40 11.31 0.64
N VAL A 214 13.35 11.66 -0.24
CA VAL A 214 13.38 12.96 -0.91
C VAL A 214 12.11 13.17 -1.74
N LEU A 215 11.69 12.18 -2.52
CA LEU A 215 10.47 12.31 -3.33
C LEU A 215 9.21 12.42 -2.47
N ASN A 216 9.10 11.65 -1.39
CA ASN A 216 7.97 11.75 -0.46
C ASN A 216 7.93 13.08 0.28
N SER A 217 9.07 13.73 0.50
CA SER A 217 9.13 15.01 1.24
C SER A 217 8.41 16.15 0.50
N PHE A 218 8.21 16.02 -0.82
CA PHE A 218 7.46 16.99 -1.62
C PHE A 218 5.95 16.78 -1.59
N VAL A 219 5.46 15.64 -1.07
CA VAL A 219 4.05 15.24 -1.22
C VAL A 219 3.40 14.89 0.11
N SER A 220 4.13 14.23 1.02
CA SER A 220 3.58 13.72 2.26
C SER A 220 4.13 14.46 3.47
N PRO A 221 3.29 14.75 4.49
CA PRO A 221 3.75 15.36 5.74
C PRO A 221 4.72 14.47 6.54
N ASN A 222 4.70 13.15 6.34
CA ASN A 222 5.55 12.19 7.06
C ASN A 222 6.37 11.30 6.10
N PRO A 223 7.39 11.86 5.43
CA PRO A 223 8.15 11.14 4.40
C PRO A 223 8.94 9.94 4.95
N PHE A 224 9.44 10.05 6.18
CA PHE A 224 10.15 8.97 6.87
C PHE A 224 9.26 7.74 7.07
N LEU A 225 8.00 7.98 7.43
CA LEU A 225 7.05 6.93 7.72
C LEU A 225 6.66 6.17 6.44
N ASN A 226 6.41 6.89 5.36
CA ASN A 226 6.10 6.31 4.05
C ASN A 226 7.23 5.44 3.50
N MET A 227 8.49 5.87 3.73
CA MET A 227 9.66 5.10 3.35
C MET A 227 9.71 3.72 4.05
N ILE A 228 9.18 3.62 5.28
CA ILE A 228 9.30 2.43 6.14
C ILE A 228 8.06 1.52 6.07
N ILE A 229 6.87 2.09 5.90
CA ILE A 229 5.59 1.38 6.05
C ILE A 229 5.15 0.60 4.81
N GLY A 230 5.77 0.84 3.65
CA GLY A 230 5.47 0.12 2.41
C GLY A 230 6.38 -1.06 2.09
N GLY A 231 7.31 -1.43 2.99
CA GLY A 231 8.32 -2.47 2.74
C GLY A 231 9.64 -1.98 2.17
N GLY A 232 9.83 -0.67 2.11
CA GLY A 232 11.00 -0.03 1.50
C GLY A 232 12.30 -0.50 2.15
N LEU A 233 12.31 -0.59 3.48
CA LEU A 233 13.48 -1.03 4.23
C LEU A 233 13.85 -2.49 3.90
N PHE A 234 12.90 -3.43 4.00
CA PHE A 234 13.14 -4.85 3.69
C PHE A 234 13.61 -5.04 2.24
N ALA A 235 12.96 -4.36 1.30
CA ALA A 235 13.32 -4.44 -0.11
C ALA A 235 14.71 -3.85 -0.39
N SER A 236 15.05 -2.72 0.22
CA SER A 236 16.34 -2.09 0.05
C SER A 236 17.50 -3.00 0.50
N VAL A 237 17.32 -3.76 1.58
CA VAL A 237 18.36 -4.59 2.20
C VAL A 237 18.47 -5.98 1.56
N PHE A 238 17.35 -6.65 1.30
CA PHE A 238 17.34 -8.08 0.94
C PHE A 238 16.95 -8.35 -0.52
N ILE A 239 16.35 -7.40 -1.22
CA ILE A 239 15.86 -7.59 -2.59
C ILE A 239 16.76 -6.88 -3.60
N VAL A 240 17.09 -5.61 -3.34
CA VAL A 240 17.83 -4.73 -4.24
C VAL A 240 19.32 -5.02 -4.26
N THR A 241 19.82 -5.72 -3.25
CA THR A 241 21.22 -6.14 -3.12
C THR A 241 21.57 -7.38 -3.96
N ASP A 242 20.63 -7.92 -4.75
CA ASP A 242 20.89 -9.02 -5.67
C ASP A 242 21.91 -8.60 -6.77
N PRO A 243 23.09 -9.25 -6.82
CA PRO A 243 24.14 -8.88 -7.77
C PRO A 243 23.83 -9.27 -9.22
N VAL A 244 22.91 -10.21 -9.46
CA VAL A 244 22.61 -10.71 -10.82
C VAL A 244 21.82 -9.67 -11.61
N THR A 245 20.92 -8.98 -10.92
CA THR A 245 19.94 -8.10 -11.53
C THR A 245 20.31 -6.62 -11.48
N SER A 246 21.54 -6.30 -11.07
CA SER A 246 22.01 -4.92 -10.93
C SER A 246 23.13 -4.59 -11.93
N PRO A 247 23.31 -3.30 -12.29
CA PRO A 247 24.41 -2.89 -13.17
C PRO A 247 25.79 -3.19 -12.57
N TYR A 248 26.75 -3.57 -13.41
CA TYR A 248 28.08 -3.96 -12.96
C TYR A 248 29.01 -2.75 -12.68
N THR A 249 28.69 -1.55 -13.17
CA THR A 249 29.48 -0.34 -12.90
C THR A 249 28.97 0.45 -11.70
N ARG A 250 29.86 1.11 -10.95
CA ARG A 250 29.49 1.90 -9.76
C ARG A 250 28.55 3.07 -10.09
N LEU A 251 28.81 3.77 -11.20
CA LEU A 251 27.96 4.86 -11.66
C LEU A 251 26.60 4.35 -12.14
N GLY A 252 26.58 3.29 -12.95
CA GLY A 252 25.34 2.67 -13.40
C GLY A 252 24.48 2.17 -12.24
N TYR A 253 25.11 1.59 -11.22
CA TYR A 253 24.43 1.15 -9.99
C TYR A 253 23.76 2.31 -9.25
N GLY A 254 24.44 3.46 -9.12
CA GLY A 254 23.84 4.66 -8.52
C GLY A 254 22.61 5.16 -9.30
N PHE A 255 22.72 5.28 -10.62
CA PHE A 255 21.59 5.68 -11.48
C PHE A 255 20.41 4.70 -11.41
N TYR A 256 20.71 3.40 -11.39
CA TYR A 256 19.71 2.35 -11.26
C TYR A 256 18.90 2.48 -9.96
N LEU A 257 19.56 2.75 -8.83
CA LEU A 257 18.89 2.91 -7.54
C LEU A 257 18.00 4.16 -7.48
N VAL A 258 18.46 5.27 -8.05
CA VAL A 258 17.65 6.50 -8.16
C VAL A 258 16.42 6.25 -9.05
N LEU A 259 16.62 5.63 -10.20
CA LEU A 259 15.52 5.30 -11.12
C LEU A 259 14.50 4.34 -10.48
N MET A 260 15.00 3.34 -9.74
CA MET A 260 14.15 2.44 -8.96
C MET A 260 13.33 3.20 -7.92
N GLY A 261 13.94 4.11 -7.16
CA GLY A 261 13.23 4.96 -6.19
C GLY A 261 12.14 5.81 -6.85
N ILE A 262 12.41 6.37 -8.03
CA ILE A 262 11.43 7.13 -8.83
C ILE A 262 10.26 6.22 -9.25
N PHE A 263 10.52 5.01 -9.74
CA PHE A 263 9.45 4.08 -10.09
C PHE A 263 8.62 3.65 -8.88
N ILE A 264 9.27 3.32 -7.76
CA ILE A 264 8.57 2.96 -6.52
C ILE A 264 7.68 4.11 -6.09
N PHE A 265 8.20 5.34 -5.99
CA PHE A 265 7.44 6.52 -5.62
C PHE A 265 6.29 6.79 -6.60
N GLY A 266 6.57 6.85 -7.91
CA GLY A 266 5.57 7.17 -8.92
C GLY A 266 4.42 6.18 -8.96
N ILE A 267 4.72 4.87 -8.87
CA ILE A 267 3.68 3.84 -8.81
C ILE A 267 2.89 3.98 -7.51
N THR A 268 3.56 4.21 -6.39
CA THR A 268 2.90 4.31 -5.09
C THR A 268 2.00 5.53 -5.00
N GLU A 269 2.42 6.66 -5.55
CA GLU A 269 1.73 7.94 -5.41
C GLU A 269 0.64 8.12 -6.47
N PHE A 270 0.93 7.77 -7.73
CA PHE A 270 0.03 8.05 -8.86
C PHE A 270 -0.88 6.89 -9.25
N THR A 271 -0.71 5.69 -8.66
CA THR A 271 -1.60 4.54 -8.95
C THR A 271 -2.45 4.15 -7.73
N SER A 272 -3.46 3.32 -7.98
CA SER A 272 -4.28 2.70 -6.94
C SER A 272 -3.55 1.59 -6.17
N GLN A 273 -2.34 1.20 -6.62
CA GLN A 273 -1.60 0.14 -5.95
C GLN A 273 -1.15 0.58 -4.55
N PRO A 274 -1.32 -0.30 -3.54
CA PRO A 274 -0.88 -0.08 -2.16
C PRO A 274 0.58 0.31 -2.00
N THR A 275 1.47 -0.39 -2.70
CA THR A 275 2.91 -0.22 -2.60
C THR A 275 3.50 -0.40 -3.99
N GLY A 276 4.39 0.51 -4.39
CA GLY A 276 5.05 0.48 -5.69
C GLY A 276 6.30 -0.40 -5.73
N ILE A 277 6.66 -1.10 -4.64
CA ILE A 277 7.94 -1.81 -4.50
C ILE A 277 8.11 -2.90 -5.55
N THR A 278 7.17 -3.84 -5.63
CA THR A 278 7.28 -5.00 -6.53
C THR A 278 7.44 -4.56 -7.98
N MET A 279 6.53 -3.69 -8.45
CA MET A 279 6.53 -3.22 -9.83
C MET A 279 7.69 -2.26 -10.11
N GLY A 280 8.06 -1.41 -9.14
CA GLY A 280 9.15 -0.46 -9.28
C GLY A 280 10.52 -1.13 -9.38
N ILE A 281 10.76 -2.17 -8.59
CA ILE A 281 11.98 -2.98 -8.70
C ILE A 281 12.05 -3.65 -10.07
N LEU A 282 11.00 -4.37 -10.49
CA LEU A 282 10.99 -5.04 -11.79
C LEU A 282 11.12 -4.07 -12.97
N GLY A 283 10.51 -2.88 -12.86
CA GLY A 283 10.67 -1.80 -13.83
C GLY A 283 12.12 -1.31 -13.92
N ALA A 284 12.82 -1.18 -12.79
CA ALA A 284 14.24 -0.82 -12.77
C ALA A 284 15.12 -1.94 -13.35
N ASN A 285 14.84 -3.20 -13.03
CA ASN A 285 15.55 -4.38 -13.58
C ASN A 285 15.55 -4.38 -15.11
N LEU A 286 14.43 -4.02 -15.75
CA LEU A 286 14.33 -3.89 -17.22
C LEU A 286 15.29 -2.86 -17.81
N MET A 287 15.65 -1.84 -17.04
CA MET A 287 16.52 -0.75 -17.50
C MET A 287 18.00 -1.10 -17.39
N VAL A 288 18.36 -2.20 -16.70
CA VAL A 288 19.76 -2.59 -16.45
C VAL A 288 20.58 -2.81 -17.72
N PRO A 289 20.08 -3.51 -18.77
CA PRO A 289 20.82 -3.63 -20.03
C PRO A 289 21.10 -2.28 -20.70
N ILE A 290 20.14 -1.36 -20.63
CA ILE A 290 20.25 0.00 -21.19
C ILE A 290 21.29 0.80 -20.38
N ILE A 291 21.19 0.76 -19.05
CA ILE A 291 22.13 1.43 -18.15
C ILE A 291 23.56 0.92 -18.41
N ASN A 292 23.76 -0.39 -18.44
CA ASN A 292 25.06 -1.01 -18.72
C ASN A 292 25.63 -0.59 -20.09
N ARG A 293 24.79 -0.47 -21.13
CA ARG A 293 25.22 0.01 -22.46
C ARG A 293 25.77 1.43 -22.43
N TYR A 294 25.21 2.29 -21.59
CA TYR A 294 25.62 3.69 -21.49
C TYR A 294 26.60 3.99 -20.35
N THR A 295 26.82 3.05 -19.43
CA THR A 295 27.88 3.09 -18.42
C THR A 295 28.87 1.95 -18.65
N PRO A 296 29.63 1.94 -19.76
CA PRO A 296 30.65 0.91 -19.99
C PRO A 296 31.80 1.03 -18.98
N ASN A 297 32.52 -0.07 -18.78
CA ASN A 297 33.68 -0.09 -17.90
C ASN A 297 34.84 0.76 -18.47
N ARG A 298 35.57 1.50 -17.61
CA ARG A 298 36.66 2.44 -18.01
C ARG A 298 37.73 1.80 -18.87
N VAL A 299 37.97 0.52 -18.66
CA VAL A 299 39.02 -0.25 -19.34
C VAL A 299 38.73 -0.41 -20.84
N PHE A 300 37.46 -0.37 -21.26
CA PHE A 300 37.04 -0.63 -22.65
C PHE A 300 36.49 0.60 -23.39
N ALA A 301 36.32 1.76 -22.73
CA ALA A 301 35.66 2.93 -23.33
C ALA A 301 36.53 4.20 -23.32
N LYS A 302 36.62 4.88 -24.47
CA LYS A 302 37.41 6.11 -24.68
C LYS A 302 36.74 7.39 -24.15
N SER A 303 35.41 7.40 -24.02
CA SER A 303 34.62 8.51 -23.46
C SER A 303 33.23 8.03 -23.02
N TYR A 304 32.66 8.67 -22.00
CA TYR A 304 31.35 8.36 -21.45
C TYR A 304 30.26 9.24 -22.08
N PRO A 305 29.23 8.68 -22.72
CA PRO A 305 28.03 9.44 -23.09
C PRO A 305 27.07 9.59 -21.89
N TYR A 306 27.59 9.92 -20.69
CA TYR A 306 26.80 10.02 -19.45
C TYR A 306 25.66 11.04 -19.59
N LEU A 307 25.90 12.14 -20.29
CA LEU A 307 24.89 13.15 -20.61
C LEU A 307 23.73 12.59 -21.46
N LYS A 308 23.98 11.63 -22.36
CA LYS A 308 22.91 10.99 -23.15
C LYS A 308 22.08 10.05 -22.27
N LEU A 309 22.71 9.33 -21.34
CA LEU A 309 22.01 8.47 -20.39
C LEU A 309 21.14 9.29 -19.42
N VAL A 310 21.71 10.34 -18.83
CA VAL A 310 21.00 11.23 -17.92
C VAL A 310 19.83 11.89 -18.64
N LYS A 311 20.01 12.37 -19.88
CA LYS A 311 18.91 12.90 -20.70
C LYS A 311 17.85 11.83 -20.99
N LEU A 312 18.24 10.61 -21.38
CA LEU A 312 17.28 9.54 -21.67
C LEU A 312 16.45 9.17 -20.43
N ILE A 313 17.10 9.03 -19.27
CA ILE A 313 16.44 8.71 -18.01
C ILE A 313 15.56 9.87 -17.56
N LEU A 314 16.04 11.11 -17.62
CA LEU A 314 15.23 12.28 -17.27
C LEU A 314 14.01 12.40 -18.18
N ILE A 315 14.19 12.22 -19.50
CA ILE A 315 13.10 12.27 -20.47
C ILE A 315 12.12 11.12 -20.25
N SER A 316 12.60 9.89 -20.02
CA SER A 316 11.70 8.77 -19.74
C SER A 316 10.98 8.94 -18.40
N SER A 317 11.65 9.42 -17.35
CA SER A 317 11.03 9.73 -16.07
C SER A 317 10.04 10.88 -16.18
N LEU A 318 10.34 11.95 -16.93
CA LEU A 318 9.44 13.08 -17.18
C LEU A 318 8.24 12.67 -18.03
N PHE A 319 8.44 11.81 -19.02
CA PHE A 319 7.35 11.33 -19.88
C PHE A 319 6.43 10.38 -19.12
N ILE A 320 7.00 9.49 -18.30
CA ILE A 320 6.24 8.60 -17.42
C ILE A 320 5.49 9.42 -16.36
N MET A 321 6.17 10.35 -15.68
CA MET A 321 5.58 11.18 -14.63
C MET A 321 4.58 12.19 -15.19
N GLY A 322 4.85 12.76 -16.36
CA GLY A 322 3.92 13.63 -17.11
C GLY A 322 2.72 12.88 -17.66
N GLY A 323 2.91 11.65 -18.15
CA GLY A 323 1.81 10.76 -18.52
C GLY A 323 0.92 10.42 -17.34
N PHE A 324 1.51 10.08 -16.18
CA PHE A 324 0.77 9.84 -14.95
C PHE A 324 0.06 11.10 -14.44
N TYR A 325 0.73 12.26 -14.47
CA TYR A 325 0.14 13.55 -14.11
C TYR A 325 -1.03 13.90 -15.03
N LEU A 326 -0.92 13.69 -16.34
CA LEU A 326 -1.99 13.92 -17.29
C LEU A 326 -3.19 12.99 -17.07
N VAL A 327 -2.95 11.71 -16.76
CA VAL A 327 -4.02 10.76 -16.39
C VAL A 327 -4.74 11.21 -15.12
N THR A 328 -4.02 11.69 -14.11
CA THR A 328 -4.62 12.20 -12.87
C THR A 328 -5.28 13.57 -13.05
N TYR A 329 -4.75 14.43 -13.92
CA TYR A 329 -5.32 15.73 -14.25
C TYR A 329 -6.61 15.59 -15.06
N LYS A 330 -6.64 14.67 -16.04
CA LYS A 330 -7.85 14.39 -16.83
C LYS A 330 -8.96 13.75 -15.99
N ASN A 331 -8.60 13.12 -14.87
CA ASN A 331 -9.52 12.57 -13.89
C ASN A 331 -10.04 13.57 -12.84
N LYS A 332 -9.60 14.85 -12.88
CA LYS A 332 -10.17 15.93 -12.05
C LYS A 332 -11.48 16.52 -12.61
N GLU A 333 -12.23 15.75 -13.41
CA GLU A 333 -13.51 16.21 -13.93
C GLU A 333 -14.60 16.19 -12.84
N ILE A 334 -14.83 17.40 -12.31
CA ILE A 334 -16.11 17.99 -11.88
C ILE A 334 -17.08 17.00 -11.22
N ILE A 335 -17.00 16.91 -9.89
CA ILE A 335 -18.07 16.41 -9.04
C ILE A 335 -19.34 17.20 -9.40
N PRO A 336 -20.40 16.58 -9.95
CA PRO A 336 -21.64 17.29 -10.17
C PRO A 336 -22.26 17.60 -8.81
N LYS A 337 -22.02 18.81 -8.30
CA LYS A 337 -22.73 19.37 -7.14
C LYS A 337 -24.15 19.79 -7.53
N GLY A 338 -24.85 18.97 -8.31
CA GLY A 338 -26.18 19.24 -8.86
C GLY A 338 -27.11 18.04 -8.64
N ILE A 339 -28.41 18.30 -8.54
CA ILE A 339 -29.43 17.29 -8.32
C ILE A 339 -29.52 16.37 -9.55
N ASN A 340 -29.42 15.05 -9.36
CA ASN A 340 -29.74 14.09 -10.40
C ASN A 340 -31.24 13.83 -10.43
N TYR A 341 -31.96 14.57 -11.29
CA TYR A 341 -33.42 14.48 -11.40
C TYR A 341 -33.94 13.07 -11.75
N THR A 342 -33.15 12.23 -12.41
CA THR A 342 -33.53 10.84 -12.70
C THR A 342 -33.61 10.00 -11.41
N ASN A 343 -32.61 10.13 -10.54
CA ASN A 343 -32.57 9.43 -9.25
C ASN A 343 -33.63 10.00 -8.29
N LEU A 344 -33.81 11.32 -8.28
CA LEU A 344 -34.85 11.96 -7.48
C LEU A 344 -36.25 11.46 -7.88
N ARG A 345 -36.56 11.41 -9.18
CA ARG A 345 -37.84 10.87 -9.68
C ARG A 345 -38.03 9.40 -9.34
N LYS A 346 -36.95 8.61 -9.35
CA LYS A 346 -36.98 7.20 -8.96
C LYS A 346 -37.41 6.99 -7.50
N TYR A 347 -37.00 7.87 -6.58
CA TYR A 347 -37.26 7.70 -5.14
C TYR A 347 -38.48 8.46 -4.63
N PHE A 348 -38.76 9.63 -5.20
CA PHE A 348 -39.82 10.50 -4.72
C PHE A 348 -40.94 10.73 -5.73
N GLY A 349 -40.77 10.44 -7.03
CA GLY A 349 -41.76 10.69 -8.09
C GLY A 349 -41.53 12.02 -8.83
N SER A 350 -42.40 12.35 -9.79
CA SER A 350 -42.26 13.56 -10.63
C SER A 350 -42.74 14.85 -9.98
N ASP A 351 -43.65 14.76 -9.02
CA ASP A 351 -44.38 15.90 -8.47
C ASP A 351 -43.79 16.21 -7.09
N VAL A 352 -42.68 16.95 -7.08
CA VAL A 352 -41.91 17.26 -5.88
C VAL A 352 -41.40 18.69 -5.96
N GLU A 353 -41.63 19.44 -4.89
CA GLU A 353 -41.11 20.79 -4.69
C GLU A 353 -39.88 20.77 -3.78
N PHE A 354 -38.93 21.67 -4.04
CA PHE A 354 -37.70 21.79 -3.26
C PHE A 354 -37.82 22.96 -2.29
N GLU A 355 -37.40 22.75 -1.05
CA GLU A 355 -37.08 23.86 -0.15
C GLU A 355 -35.63 24.32 -0.34
N ASP A 356 -35.26 25.40 0.36
CA ASP A 356 -33.90 25.90 0.38
C ASP A 356 -32.90 24.82 0.80
N LYS A 357 -31.82 24.69 0.02
CA LYS A 357 -30.77 23.70 0.30
C LYS A 357 -30.07 24.01 1.62
N ILE A 358 -29.86 22.98 2.43
CA ILE A 358 -29.10 23.08 3.68
C ILE A 358 -27.74 22.43 3.47
N ILE A 359 -26.66 23.13 3.83
CA ILE A 359 -25.29 22.61 3.72
C ILE A 359 -24.74 22.43 5.13
N GLU A 360 -24.55 21.18 5.52
CA GLU A 360 -24.14 20.77 6.86
C GLU A 360 -23.17 19.58 6.73
N ASP A 361 -22.08 19.60 7.52
CA ASP A 361 -21.05 18.55 7.51
C ASP A 361 -20.39 18.21 6.16
N GLY A 362 -20.48 19.11 5.18
CA GLY A 362 -19.97 18.90 3.83
C GLY A 362 -20.93 18.15 2.89
N PHE A 363 -22.17 17.91 3.33
CA PHE A 363 -23.24 17.31 2.54
C PHE A 363 -24.30 18.37 2.19
N ILE A 364 -25.01 18.18 1.08
CA ILE A 364 -26.08 19.07 0.64
C ILE A 364 -27.40 18.34 0.81
N TYR A 365 -28.27 18.88 1.65
CA TYR A 365 -29.61 18.38 1.93
C TYR A 365 -30.61 19.21 1.13
N TYR A 366 -31.43 18.54 0.33
CA TYR A 366 -32.55 19.11 -0.42
C TYR A 366 -33.85 18.59 0.22
N PRO A 367 -34.48 19.35 1.13
CA PRO A 367 -35.77 18.98 1.71
C PRO A 367 -36.82 19.01 0.60
N LEU A 368 -37.72 18.03 0.62
CA LEU A 368 -38.71 17.81 -0.43
C LEU A 368 -40.12 17.87 0.15
N LYS A 369 -40.99 18.61 -0.55
CA LYS A 369 -42.42 18.71 -0.24
C LYS A 369 -43.29 18.24 -1.40
N ARG A 370 -44.48 17.75 -1.07
CA ARG A 370 -45.58 17.49 -2.00
C ARG A 370 -46.87 17.93 -1.35
N ASP A 371 -47.63 18.79 -2.03
CA ASP A 371 -48.91 19.30 -1.53
C ASP A 371 -48.78 19.83 -0.08
N GLU A 372 -47.74 20.63 0.17
CA GLU A 372 -47.36 21.19 1.48
C GLU A 372 -46.94 20.18 2.57
N MET A 373 -46.90 18.87 2.28
CA MET A 373 -46.41 17.83 3.19
C MET A 373 -44.95 17.47 2.93
N ASP A 374 -44.19 17.31 4.00
CA ASP A 374 -42.80 16.80 3.94
C ASP A 374 -42.79 15.34 3.50
N ILE A 375 -42.08 15.05 2.41
CA ILE A 375 -41.97 13.68 1.88
C ILE A 375 -40.60 13.04 2.14
N GLY A 376 -39.62 13.84 2.56
CA GLY A 376 -38.26 13.40 2.88
C GLY A 376 -37.21 14.38 2.37
N THR A 377 -35.96 13.95 2.42
CA THR A 377 -34.81 14.76 2.03
C THR A 377 -33.94 14.01 1.03
N TYR A 378 -33.54 14.69 -0.04
CA TYR A 378 -32.57 14.19 -0.99
C TYR A 378 -31.20 14.75 -0.66
N VAL A 379 -30.24 13.88 -0.36
CA VAL A 379 -28.90 14.25 0.07
C VAL A 379 -27.91 13.92 -1.03
N VAL A 380 -27.14 14.92 -1.45
CA VAL A 380 -26.04 14.76 -2.40
C VAL A 380 -24.73 14.97 -1.65
N GLY A 381 -23.80 14.05 -1.86
CA GLY A 381 -22.50 14.15 -1.24
C GLY A 381 -21.51 13.14 -1.75
N ASP A 382 -20.34 13.17 -1.14
CA ASP A 382 -19.24 12.32 -1.53
C ASP A 382 -18.49 11.79 -0.31
N SER A 383 -18.09 10.52 -0.40
CA SER A 383 -17.42 9.76 0.65
C SER A 383 -16.00 9.41 0.23
N LYS A 384 -15.13 9.13 1.21
CA LYS A 384 -13.77 8.63 0.94
C LYS A 384 -13.83 7.15 0.56
N GLY A 385 -13.37 6.83 -0.65
CA GLY A 385 -13.13 5.46 -1.10
C GLY A 385 -11.75 4.92 -0.70
N TYR A 386 -11.42 3.72 -1.17
CA TYR A 386 -10.05 3.21 -1.15
C TYR A 386 -9.18 3.91 -2.20
N GLY A 387 -9.78 4.45 -3.26
CA GLY A 387 -9.09 5.31 -4.22
C GLY A 387 -8.79 6.72 -3.67
N LYS A 388 -7.93 7.47 -4.38
CA LYS A 388 -7.74 8.92 -4.12
C LYS A 388 -8.98 9.74 -4.47
N GLU A 389 -9.83 9.21 -5.35
CA GLU A 389 -11.05 9.86 -5.78
C GLU A 389 -12.18 9.58 -4.79
N ARG A 390 -13.04 10.59 -4.59
CA ARG A 390 -14.19 10.45 -3.71
C ARG A 390 -15.29 9.68 -4.45
N ILE A 391 -16.06 8.92 -3.69
CA ILE A 391 -17.22 8.20 -4.18
C ILE A 391 -18.41 9.13 -4.05
N GLY A 392 -18.98 9.57 -5.17
CA GLY A 392 -20.22 10.34 -5.15
C GLY A 392 -21.43 9.43 -4.97
N PHE A 393 -22.39 9.92 -4.20
CA PHE A 393 -23.64 9.22 -3.99
C PHE A 393 -24.81 10.20 -3.86
N ASP A 394 -25.98 9.68 -4.21
CA ASP A 394 -27.27 10.27 -3.94
C ASP A 394 -27.98 9.40 -2.91
N LEU A 395 -28.39 10.00 -1.79
CA LEU A 395 -29.10 9.32 -0.72
C LEU A 395 -30.49 9.95 -0.55
N ALA A 396 -31.53 9.14 -0.67
CA ALA A 396 -32.89 9.54 -0.33
C ALA A 396 -33.19 9.11 1.10
N VAL A 397 -33.61 10.05 1.95
CA VAL A 397 -33.98 9.82 3.35
C VAL A 397 -35.46 10.16 3.51
N ASP A 398 -36.23 9.33 4.21
CA ASP A 398 -37.64 9.58 4.51
C ASP A 398 -37.83 10.44 5.77
N THR A 399 -39.09 10.77 6.08
CA THR A 399 -39.47 11.55 7.26
C THR A 399 -39.30 10.78 8.58
N GLU A 400 -39.09 9.47 8.54
CA GLU A 400 -38.75 8.64 9.71
C GLU A 400 -37.23 8.53 9.91
N HIS A 401 -36.44 9.32 9.17
CA HIS A 401 -34.98 9.32 9.18
C HIS A 401 -34.37 7.97 8.77
N LYS A 402 -35.04 7.22 7.88
CA LYS A 402 -34.54 5.98 7.28
C LYS A 402 -34.15 6.19 5.84
N ILE A 403 -33.21 5.39 5.37
CA ILE A 403 -32.78 5.41 3.97
C ILE A 403 -33.90 4.88 3.09
N LYS A 404 -34.48 5.72 2.24
CA LYS A 404 -35.47 5.34 1.22
C LYS A 404 -34.81 4.86 -0.07
N GLY A 405 -33.59 5.32 -0.35
CA GLY A 405 -32.88 4.97 -1.57
C GLY A 405 -31.42 5.39 -1.54
N LEU A 406 -30.57 4.62 -2.22
CA LEU A 406 -29.16 4.90 -2.41
C LEU A 406 -28.80 4.67 -3.88
N THR A 407 -28.10 5.63 -4.50
CA THR A 407 -27.44 5.44 -5.79
C THR A 407 -26.01 5.94 -5.70
N ILE A 408 -25.04 5.09 -6.07
CA ILE A 408 -23.66 5.54 -6.28
C ILE A 408 -23.58 6.19 -7.66
N THR A 409 -23.18 7.46 -7.72
CA THR A 409 -23.17 8.24 -8.97
C THR A 409 -21.85 8.10 -9.71
N HIS A 410 -20.74 8.04 -8.98
CA HIS A 410 -19.41 7.78 -9.54
C HIS A 410 -18.50 7.15 -8.49
N GLU A 411 -17.67 6.23 -8.95
CA GLU A 411 -16.63 5.60 -8.15
C GLU A 411 -15.45 5.19 -9.04
N LYS A 412 -14.26 5.10 -8.44
CA LYS A 412 -13.04 4.57 -9.08
C LYS A 412 -12.30 3.64 -8.15
N GLU A 413 -13.02 2.68 -7.62
CA GLU A 413 -12.51 1.63 -6.78
C GLU A 413 -11.82 0.55 -7.61
N THR A 414 -11.15 -0.37 -6.92
CA THR A 414 -10.47 -1.47 -7.60
C THR A 414 -11.51 -2.42 -8.18
N TRP A 415 -11.42 -2.65 -9.50
CA TRP A 415 -12.26 -3.60 -10.25
C TRP A 415 -12.42 -4.94 -9.51
N ARG A 416 -13.66 -5.43 -9.41
CA ARG A 416 -14.06 -6.65 -8.68
C ARG A 416 -13.83 -6.67 -7.17
N LEU A 417 -13.29 -5.61 -6.58
CA LEU A 417 -13.15 -5.46 -5.14
C LEU A 417 -14.14 -4.39 -4.65
N GLY A 418 -13.76 -3.11 -4.68
CA GLY A 418 -14.57 -2.02 -4.13
C GLY A 418 -15.67 -1.51 -5.06
N ASP A 419 -15.54 -1.71 -6.39
CA ASP A 419 -16.53 -1.33 -7.42
C ASP A 419 -17.87 -2.05 -7.21
N GLN A 420 -17.90 -3.13 -6.42
CA GLN A 420 -19.13 -3.84 -6.05
C GLN A 420 -20.19 -2.94 -5.35
N ILE A 421 -19.81 -1.76 -4.82
CA ILE A 421 -20.74 -0.73 -4.33
C ILE A 421 -21.70 -0.22 -5.42
N SER A 422 -21.31 -0.29 -6.68
CA SER A 422 -22.13 0.11 -7.84
C SER A 422 -23.24 -0.90 -8.13
N SER A 423 -23.20 -2.09 -7.53
CA SER A 423 -24.22 -3.12 -7.74
C SER A 423 -25.55 -2.74 -7.07
N SER A 424 -26.66 -2.99 -7.78
CA SER A 424 -28.01 -2.75 -7.25
C SER A 424 -28.33 -3.61 -6.03
N CYS A 425 -27.78 -4.83 -5.97
CA CYS A 425 -27.94 -5.74 -4.84
C CYS A 425 -27.42 -5.12 -3.53
N TRP A 426 -26.19 -4.60 -3.56
CA TRP A 426 -25.59 -3.96 -2.39
C TRP A 426 -26.28 -2.65 -2.04
N GLN A 427 -26.64 -1.82 -3.03
CA GLN A 427 -27.33 -0.54 -2.76
C GLN A 427 -28.70 -0.74 -2.10
N ASN A 428 -29.45 -1.76 -2.53
CA ASN A 428 -30.79 -2.04 -2.01
C ASN A 428 -30.78 -2.52 -0.55
N GLN A 429 -29.70 -3.11 -0.05
CA GLN A 429 -29.62 -3.60 1.33
C GLN A 429 -29.64 -2.47 2.38
N TRP A 430 -29.32 -1.24 1.95
CA TRP A 430 -29.30 -0.04 2.79
C TRP A 430 -30.69 0.56 2.96
N ILE A 431 -31.65 0.19 2.12
CA ILE A 431 -33.02 0.70 2.19
C ILE A 431 -33.68 0.24 3.50
N GLY A 432 -34.29 1.17 4.22
CA GLY A 432 -34.94 0.97 5.51
C GLY A 432 -34.01 1.01 6.74
N ARG A 433 -32.70 1.25 6.55
CA ARG A 433 -31.74 1.38 7.66
C ARG A 433 -31.80 2.79 8.26
N ASP A 434 -31.61 2.88 9.58
CA ASP A 434 -31.53 4.11 10.37
C ASP A 434 -30.11 4.37 10.91
N SER A 435 -29.95 5.44 11.69
CA SER A 435 -28.67 5.84 12.31
C SER A 435 -28.13 4.85 13.36
N SER A 436 -28.98 3.97 13.89
CA SER A 436 -28.64 2.98 14.93
C SER A 436 -28.02 1.71 14.36
N TYR A 437 -28.15 1.49 13.04
CA TYR A 437 -27.63 0.31 12.37
C TYR A 437 -26.12 0.11 12.59
N LYS A 438 -25.74 -1.11 12.99
CA LYS A 438 -24.34 -1.51 13.17
C LYS A 438 -23.85 -2.27 11.93
N PHE A 439 -22.72 -1.84 11.40
CA PHE A 439 -22.06 -2.47 10.25
C PHE A 439 -21.82 -3.97 10.47
N ASN A 440 -22.37 -4.80 9.60
CA ASN A 440 -22.11 -6.22 9.57
C ASN A 440 -21.09 -6.55 8.47
N LYS A 441 -19.87 -6.95 8.85
CA LYS A 441 -18.78 -7.21 7.90
C LYS A 441 -19.09 -8.35 6.90
N GLU A 442 -19.90 -9.33 7.27
CA GLU A 442 -20.21 -10.48 6.41
C GLU A 442 -21.23 -10.16 5.31
N VAL A 443 -22.09 -9.17 5.57
CA VAL A 443 -23.20 -8.80 4.67
C VAL A 443 -22.89 -7.49 3.95
N ASP A 444 -22.42 -6.47 4.68
CA ASP A 444 -22.19 -5.13 4.15
C ASP A 444 -20.79 -4.95 3.55
N GLY A 445 -19.85 -5.81 4.00
CA GLY A 445 -18.44 -5.74 3.63
C GLY A 445 -18.11 -6.60 2.42
N PHE A 446 -17.28 -6.05 1.53
CA PHE A 446 -16.69 -6.83 0.44
C PHE A 446 -15.39 -7.50 0.88
N LEU A 447 -15.21 -8.74 0.43
CA LEU A 447 -14.01 -9.53 0.73
C LEU A 447 -12.81 -8.90 0.01
N GLY A 448 -11.87 -8.35 0.79
CA GLY A 448 -10.73 -7.59 0.25
C GLY A 448 -11.01 -6.11 -0.09
N ALA A 449 -12.22 -5.61 0.14
CA ALA A 449 -12.62 -4.20 -0.04
C ALA A 449 -13.51 -3.68 1.12
N THR A 450 -13.17 -4.09 2.34
CA THR A 450 -13.93 -3.69 3.54
C THR A 450 -13.76 -2.21 3.90
N TYR A 451 -12.67 -1.57 3.46
CA TYR A 451 -12.41 -0.16 3.76
C TYR A 451 -13.48 0.77 3.16
N THR A 452 -13.76 0.58 1.88
CA THR A 452 -14.73 1.37 1.10
C THR A 452 -16.14 1.26 1.66
N SER A 453 -16.60 0.03 1.89
CA SER A 453 -17.93 -0.27 2.46
C SER A 453 -18.09 0.29 3.87
N LYS A 454 -17.06 0.19 4.72
CA LYS A 454 -17.07 0.73 6.09
C LYS A 454 -17.09 2.26 6.11
N ASN A 455 -16.37 2.93 5.22
CA ASN A 455 -16.38 4.39 5.12
C ASN A 455 -17.73 4.92 4.60
N LEU A 456 -18.34 4.24 3.63
CA LEU A 456 -19.69 4.58 3.17
C LEU A 456 -20.69 4.42 4.32
N HIS A 457 -20.64 3.33 5.08
CA HIS A 457 -21.48 3.15 6.27
C HIS A 457 -21.33 4.30 7.27
N ARG A 458 -20.10 4.68 7.63
CA ARG A 458 -19.85 5.82 8.53
C ARG A 458 -20.41 7.13 7.98
N THR A 459 -20.30 7.33 6.68
CA THR A 459 -20.81 8.52 5.99
C THR A 459 -22.34 8.55 6.04
N PHE A 460 -23.01 7.45 5.72
CA PHE A 460 -24.47 7.35 5.80
C PHE A 460 -24.96 7.53 7.23
N LYS A 461 -24.30 6.91 8.21
CA LYS A 461 -24.61 7.12 9.62
C LYS A 461 -24.53 8.60 10.02
N LYS A 462 -23.45 9.29 9.62
CA LYS A 462 -23.29 10.72 9.88
C LYS A 462 -24.42 11.55 9.25
N ILE A 463 -24.78 11.26 8.00
CA ILE A 463 -25.87 11.93 7.30
C ILE A 463 -27.21 11.72 8.03
N LEU A 464 -27.52 10.50 8.45
CA LEU A 464 -28.76 10.20 9.16
C LEU A 464 -28.82 10.91 10.52
N GLN A 465 -27.71 10.96 11.26
CA GLN A 465 -27.63 11.71 12.53
C GLN A 465 -27.83 13.22 12.31
N THR A 466 -27.24 13.79 11.27
CA THR A 466 -27.43 15.20 10.92
C THR A 466 -28.86 15.45 10.44
N HIS A 467 -29.47 14.53 9.71
CA HIS A 467 -30.87 14.62 9.29
C HIS A 467 -31.85 14.54 10.48
N GLU A 468 -31.61 13.66 11.45
CA GLU A 468 -32.36 13.61 12.72
C GLU A 468 -32.24 14.93 13.50
N ARG A 469 -31.05 15.53 13.53
CA ARG A 469 -30.82 16.83 14.18
C ARG A 469 -31.56 17.97 13.49
N LEU A 470 -31.59 17.98 12.15
CA LEU A 470 -32.19 19.07 11.37
C LEU A 470 -33.73 18.97 11.27
N PHE A 471 -34.28 17.76 11.23
CA PHE A 471 -35.70 17.51 10.92
C PHE A 471 -36.46 16.71 12.00
N GLY A 472 -35.81 16.41 13.13
CA GLY A 472 -36.43 15.66 14.23
C GLY A 472 -37.41 16.50 15.06
N LYS A 473 -38.52 15.89 15.51
CA LYS A 473 -39.48 16.52 16.44
C LYS A 473 -38.88 16.60 17.85
N GLY A 474 -38.16 17.68 18.14
CA GLY A 474 -37.59 17.93 19.48
C GLY A 474 -36.62 19.10 19.60
N TYR A 475 -36.40 19.89 18.55
CA TYR A 475 -35.53 21.07 18.61
C TYR A 475 -36.33 22.36 18.38
N SER A 476 -37.22 22.65 19.34
CA SER A 476 -37.77 23.99 19.55
C SER A 476 -37.06 24.60 20.76
N ASP A 477 -36.47 25.77 20.55
CA ASP A 477 -35.93 26.72 21.53
C ASP A 477 -34.62 26.35 22.26
N ILE A 478 -33.49 26.79 21.70
CA ILE A 478 -32.50 27.55 22.49
C ILE A 478 -32.11 28.79 21.68
N ASP A 479 -32.29 29.93 22.32
CA ASP A 479 -32.22 31.30 21.84
C ASP A 479 -31.02 31.67 20.99
N GLY A 480 -31.28 32.60 20.07
CA GLY A 480 -30.24 33.39 19.43
C GLY A 480 -29.48 34.26 20.42
N SER A 481 -28.18 34.01 20.55
CA SER A 481 -27.12 35.02 20.57
C SER A 481 -25.77 34.32 20.65
N GLY A 482 -24.93 34.52 19.63
CA GLY A 482 -23.61 33.89 19.59
C GLY A 482 -23.01 33.94 18.19
N GLY A 483 -22.83 35.15 17.67
CA GLY A 483 -22.03 35.35 16.46
C GLY A 483 -20.57 34.96 16.70
N ALA A 484 -19.97 34.41 15.64
CA ALA A 484 -18.53 34.33 15.34
C ALA A 484 -17.61 33.65 16.37
N THR A 485 -16.89 32.60 15.96
CA THR A 485 -15.52 32.77 15.41
C THR A 485 -14.92 31.41 15.02
N ASP A 486 -14.36 31.37 13.82
CA ASP A 486 -13.32 30.41 13.44
C ASP A 486 -12.19 30.44 14.46
N THR A 487 -11.79 29.28 14.98
CA THR A 487 -10.39 29.05 15.36
C THR A 487 -10.08 27.55 15.37
N TYR A 488 -9.30 27.14 14.38
CA TYR A 488 -8.34 26.06 14.52
C TYR A 488 -7.34 26.45 15.61
N THR A 489 -7.17 25.63 16.64
CA THR A 489 -6.04 25.76 17.58
C THR A 489 -5.21 24.49 17.56
N ASP A 490 -4.01 24.64 16.99
CA ASP A 490 -2.85 23.79 17.15
C ASP A 490 -2.49 23.64 18.64
N GLY A 491 -2.33 22.39 19.08
CA GLY A 491 -1.79 22.07 20.40
C GLY A 491 -0.28 21.90 20.36
N THR A 492 0.46 23.00 20.50
CA THR A 492 1.87 22.99 20.92
C THR A 492 2.05 23.82 22.19
N GLY A 493 2.59 23.19 23.23
CA GLY A 493 3.09 23.81 24.44
C GLY A 493 3.37 22.68 25.44
N GLY A 494 4.60 22.33 25.79
CA GLY A 494 5.67 23.24 26.19
C GLY A 494 5.75 23.18 27.72
N ALA A 495 6.70 22.41 28.22
CA ALA A 495 6.95 22.15 29.63
C ALA A 495 7.31 23.43 30.41
N THR A 496 6.86 23.51 31.66
CA THR A 496 7.61 24.11 32.78
C THR A 496 7.20 23.43 34.08
N ASP A 497 8.21 22.95 34.80
CA ASP A 497 8.17 22.41 36.15
C ASP A 497 7.86 23.48 37.23
N ILE A 498 7.63 22.97 38.45
CA ILE A 498 8.06 23.44 39.79
C ILE A 498 6.94 23.86 40.78
N ASP A 499 6.98 23.17 41.93
CA ASP A 499 6.45 23.41 43.30
C ASP A 499 4.91 23.45 43.51
N GLY A 500 4.33 22.82 44.53
CA GLY A 500 4.80 22.36 45.82
C GLY A 500 3.83 22.86 46.91
N THR A 501 3.50 22.03 47.91
CA THR A 501 2.54 22.23 49.03
C THR A 501 1.06 22.05 48.64
N GLY A 502 0.18 21.33 49.34
CA GLY A 502 0.14 20.86 50.73
C GLY A 502 -1.23 21.24 51.28
N GLY A 503 -2.12 20.29 51.61
CA GLY A 503 -3.41 20.60 52.21
C GLY A 503 -4.38 19.43 52.25
N ALA A 504 -4.62 18.93 53.47
CA ALA A 504 -5.52 17.84 53.84
C ALA A 504 -6.96 18.32 54.08
N THR A 505 -7.82 17.38 54.52
CA THR A 505 -9.21 17.47 55.05
C THR A 505 -10.30 17.54 53.98
N ASP A 506 -11.39 16.76 54.01
CA ASP A 506 -11.88 15.68 54.89
C ASP A 506 -12.70 14.69 54.05
#